data_AF-A0A822D2F6-F1
#
_entry.id   AF-A0A822D2F6-F1
#
_cell.length_a   1.000
_cell.length_b   1.000
_cell.length_c   1.000
_cell.angle_alpha   90.00
_cell.angle_beta   90.00
_cell.angle_gamma   90.00
#
_symmetry.space_group_name_H-M   'P 1'
#
loop_
_entity.id
_entity.type
_entity.pdbx_description
1 polymer ?
#
loop_
_entity_poly.entity_id
_entity_poly.type
_entity_poly.pdbx_seq_one_letter_code
_entity_poly.pdbx_strand_id
1 'polypeptide(L)'
;MEDVQWMWQSNSNPWSKTEAARWSPYADIDNFIIEAAYSKNEEYVKLDGYVIDLKNKVQISRKNEKNQRPIQRTMANKEDKHMREDRFISDPIAPHRRAGAEYGWVSPFIIEVRKYLELEPEQLPSKNKTIVPIIVEKAAAGIIEEGKTIGKPYEAEKLSQILLEQKDKDINQEIMNMKKIWQSKIRTLGPFCLLLWDNPFNTKLTTGKVLFRVGKLTEKQISIYKDLAKNPEEYRSFQAFTSCSRDSHIAEKFPSANVLFIMEIAGAFCVDLKPISLYPEEEEELITPG
;
A
#
# COMPACT_ATOMS: atom_id res chain seq x y z
N MET A 1 5.50 21.05 -3.30
CA MET A 1 4.40 20.68 -4.21
C MET A 1 3.13 20.88 -3.43
N GLU A 2 2.14 21.58 -3.99
CA GLU A 2 0.86 21.72 -3.31
C GLU A 2 0.09 20.40 -3.46
N ASP A 3 -0.46 19.86 -2.38
CA ASP A 3 -1.11 18.55 -2.39
C ASP A 3 -2.55 18.70 -2.87
N VAL A 4 -2.81 18.16 -4.06
CA VAL A 4 -4.09 18.28 -4.76
C VAL A 4 -4.94 17.05 -4.51
N GLN A 5 -6.18 17.26 -4.12
CA GLN A 5 -7.15 16.18 -3.93
C GLN A 5 -8.41 16.40 -4.75
N TRP A 6 -8.72 15.41 -5.59
CA TRP A 6 -9.98 15.29 -6.28
C TRP A 6 -10.99 14.57 -5.40
N MET A 7 -12.21 15.10 -5.38
CA MET A 7 -13.31 14.57 -4.59
C MET A 7 -14.56 14.47 -5.44
N TRP A 8 -15.48 13.59 -5.05
CA TRP A 8 -16.79 13.42 -5.65
C TRP A 8 -17.89 13.59 -4.61
N GLN A 9 -19.04 14.10 -5.04
CA GLN A 9 -20.15 14.34 -4.12
C GLN A 9 -20.88 13.04 -3.77
N SER A 10 -20.80 12.63 -2.51
CA SER A 10 -21.22 11.31 -2.00
C SER A 10 -22.63 11.25 -1.43
N ASN A 11 -23.39 12.35 -1.45
CA ASN A 11 -24.82 12.35 -1.12
C ASN A 11 -25.60 11.28 -1.92
N SER A 12 -26.68 10.74 -1.35
CA SER A 12 -27.59 9.84 -2.08
C SER A 12 -28.20 10.54 -3.30
N ASN A 13 -28.62 11.81 -3.14
CA ASN A 13 -28.92 12.72 -4.24
C ASN A 13 -27.81 13.77 -4.38
N PRO A 14 -26.85 13.60 -5.32
CA PRO A 14 -25.72 14.51 -5.48
C PRO A 14 -26.11 15.90 -6.02
N TRP A 15 -27.36 16.10 -6.44
CA TRP A 15 -27.85 17.38 -6.99
C TRP A 15 -28.85 18.07 -6.06
N SER A 16 -28.99 17.58 -4.82
CA SER A 16 -29.86 18.20 -3.82
C SER A 16 -29.40 19.62 -3.50
N LYS A 17 -30.33 20.58 -3.55
CA LYS A 17 -30.09 21.98 -3.12
C LYS A 17 -30.36 22.20 -1.64
N THR A 18 -31.02 21.25 -0.99
CA THR A 18 -31.45 21.37 0.42
C THR A 18 -30.52 20.65 1.37
N GLU A 19 -29.79 19.63 0.89
CA GLU A 19 -28.79 18.92 1.69
C GLU A 19 -27.42 19.56 1.53
N ALA A 20 -26.66 19.63 2.63
CA ALA A 20 -25.26 19.99 2.57
C ALA A 20 -24.47 18.96 1.72
N ALA A 21 -23.61 19.46 0.84
CA ALA A 21 -22.77 18.61 0.01
C ALA A 21 -21.77 17.84 0.88
N ARG A 22 -21.77 16.51 0.73
CA ARG A 22 -20.77 15.63 1.32
C ARG A 22 -19.81 15.22 0.23
N TRP A 23 -18.52 15.42 0.48
CA TRP A 23 -17.46 15.13 -0.48
C TRP A 23 -16.65 13.95 0.02
N SER A 24 -16.36 13.01 -0.87
CA SER A 24 -15.51 11.88 -0.59
C SER A 24 -14.32 11.92 -1.54
N PRO A 25 -13.10 11.67 -1.04
CA PRO A 25 -11.92 11.65 -1.90
C PRO A 25 -11.98 10.46 -2.87
N TYR A 26 -11.34 10.63 -4.02
CA TYR A 26 -10.97 9.48 -4.85
C TYR A 26 -9.86 8.67 -4.18
N ALA A 27 -9.74 7.39 -4.55
CA ALA A 27 -8.58 6.59 -4.17
C ALA A 27 -7.29 7.21 -4.72
N ASP A 28 -6.16 7.00 -4.06
CA ASP A 28 -4.87 7.62 -4.40
C ASP A 28 -4.51 7.49 -5.89
N ILE A 29 -4.66 6.28 -6.43
CA ILE A 29 -4.34 5.99 -7.83
C ILE A 29 -5.31 6.66 -8.80
N ASP A 30 -6.61 6.72 -8.48
CA ASP A 30 -7.58 7.45 -9.28
C ASP A 30 -7.29 8.95 -9.25
N ASN A 31 -6.97 9.50 -8.06
CA ASN A 31 -6.57 10.89 -7.89
C ASN A 31 -5.34 11.22 -8.74
N PHE A 32 -4.33 10.35 -8.73
CA PHE A 32 -3.14 10.46 -9.58
C PHE A 32 -3.50 10.45 -11.07
N ILE A 33 -4.35 9.52 -11.52
CA ILE A 33 -4.77 9.42 -12.92
C ILE A 33 -5.53 10.68 -13.35
N ILE A 34 -6.46 11.17 -12.51
CA ILE A 34 -7.25 12.37 -12.79
C ILE A 34 -6.35 13.61 -12.85
N GLU A 35 -5.45 13.80 -11.88
CA GLU A 35 -4.56 14.97 -11.85
C GLU A 35 -3.55 14.96 -13.01
N ALA A 36 -3.03 13.79 -13.39
CA ALA A 36 -2.16 13.64 -14.54
C ALA A 36 -2.86 14.02 -15.85
N ALA A 37 -4.12 13.62 -16.03
CA ALA A 37 -4.92 13.97 -17.19
C ALA A 37 -5.30 15.46 -17.19
N TYR A 38 -5.67 16.01 -16.02
CA TYR A 38 -5.96 17.43 -15.85
C TYR A 38 -4.75 18.31 -16.20
N SER A 39 -3.55 17.91 -15.76
CA SER A 39 -2.29 18.62 -16.07
C SER A 39 -1.95 18.62 -17.56
N LYS A 40 -2.52 17.68 -18.33
CA LYS A 40 -2.38 17.58 -19.80
C LYS A 40 -3.54 18.24 -20.56
N ASN A 41 -4.47 18.90 -19.87
CA ASN A 41 -5.69 19.48 -20.43
C ASN A 41 -6.57 18.45 -21.17
N GLU A 42 -6.59 17.20 -20.70
CA GLU A 42 -7.51 16.19 -21.24
C GLU A 42 -8.95 16.52 -20.81
N GLU A 43 -9.93 16.35 -21.70
CA GLU A 43 -11.35 16.60 -21.38
C GLU A 43 -11.98 15.44 -20.60
N TYR A 44 -11.53 14.21 -20.87
CA TYR A 44 -12.11 12.98 -20.32
C TYR A 44 -11.05 12.07 -19.72
N VAL A 45 -11.34 11.51 -18.53
CA VAL A 45 -10.48 10.53 -17.86
C VAL A 45 -11.25 9.23 -17.69
N LYS A 46 -10.66 8.11 -18.12
CA LYS A 46 -11.28 6.79 -17.98
C LYS A 46 -10.75 6.08 -16.74
N LEU A 47 -11.67 5.65 -15.89
CA LEU A 47 -11.41 4.85 -14.69
C LEU A 47 -12.22 3.54 -14.75
N ASP A 48 -11.99 2.62 -13.83
CA ASP A 48 -12.58 1.28 -13.87
C ASP A 48 -14.12 1.31 -13.80
N GLY A 49 -14.68 2.10 -12.89
CA GLY A 49 -16.13 2.23 -12.70
C GLY A 49 -16.80 3.41 -13.41
N TYR A 50 -16.02 4.40 -13.83
CA TYR A 50 -16.53 5.71 -14.25
C TYR A 50 -15.67 6.38 -15.31
N VAL A 51 -16.25 7.38 -15.97
CA VAL A 51 -15.53 8.36 -16.80
C VAL A 51 -15.67 9.70 -16.09
N ILE A 52 -14.58 10.44 -15.98
CA ILE A 52 -14.57 11.80 -15.46
C ILE A 52 -14.61 12.76 -16.64
N ASP A 53 -15.61 13.63 -16.68
CA ASP A 53 -15.66 14.79 -17.55
C ASP A 53 -15.04 15.97 -16.78
N LEU A 54 -13.78 16.28 -17.10
CA LEU A 54 -13.02 17.33 -16.42
C LEU A 54 -13.49 18.74 -16.78
N LYS A 55 -14.16 18.89 -17.92
CA LYS A 55 -14.69 20.17 -18.41
C LYS A 55 -15.98 20.53 -17.68
N ASN A 56 -16.90 19.58 -17.57
CA ASN A 56 -18.16 19.76 -16.87
C ASN A 56 -18.06 19.49 -15.37
N LYS A 57 -16.92 18.98 -14.90
CA LYS A 57 -16.67 18.60 -13.49
C LYS A 57 -17.68 17.58 -12.98
N VAL A 58 -17.86 16.50 -13.76
CA VAL A 58 -18.80 15.43 -13.43
C VAL A 58 -18.15 14.06 -13.59
N GLN A 59 -18.39 13.17 -12.64
CA GLN A 59 -18.18 11.73 -12.76
C GLN A 59 -19.43 11.08 -13.36
N ILE A 60 -19.24 10.25 -14.37
CA ILE A 60 -20.30 9.51 -15.07
C ILE A 60 -20.06 8.01 -14.87
N SER A 61 -21.03 7.30 -14.29
CA SER A 61 -20.94 5.84 -14.13
C SER A 61 -20.94 5.12 -15.47
N ARG A 62 -19.99 4.20 -15.67
CA ARG A 62 -19.91 3.36 -16.89
C ARG A 62 -21.03 2.32 -16.99
N LYS A 63 -21.68 2.01 -15.87
CA LYS A 63 -22.82 1.08 -15.83
C LYS A 63 -24.15 1.76 -16.14
N ASN A 64 -24.25 3.06 -15.86
CA ASN A 64 -25.47 3.84 -16.05
C ASN A 64 -25.10 5.32 -16.19
N GLU A 65 -25.18 5.85 -17.41
CA GLU A 65 -24.81 7.23 -17.72
C GLU A 65 -25.68 8.29 -17.02
N LYS A 66 -26.86 7.90 -16.52
CA LYS A 66 -27.72 8.78 -15.71
C LYS A 66 -27.20 8.92 -14.27
N ASN A 67 -26.37 7.99 -13.81
CA ASN A 67 -25.76 8.07 -12.49
C ASN A 67 -24.52 8.95 -12.56
N GLN A 68 -24.75 10.26 -12.42
CA GLN A 68 -23.74 11.30 -12.47
C GLN A 68 -23.55 11.95 -11.11
N ARG A 69 -22.32 12.35 -10.81
CA ARG A 69 -21.96 13.03 -9.56
C ARG A 69 -21.02 14.21 -9.84
N PRO A 70 -21.25 15.39 -9.26
CA PRO A 70 -20.27 16.47 -9.29
C PRO A 70 -18.93 16.02 -8.74
N ILE A 71 -17.87 16.59 -9.29
CA ILE A 71 -16.51 16.44 -8.80
C ILE A 71 -15.90 17.81 -8.53
N GLN A 72 -14.91 17.85 -7.65
CA GLN A 72 -14.15 19.07 -7.41
C GLN A 72 -12.68 18.75 -7.18
N ARG A 73 -11.83 19.73 -7.51
CA ARG A 73 -10.41 19.74 -7.22
C ARG A 73 -10.20 20.69 -6.04
N THR A 74 -9.60 20.19 -4.98
CA THR A 74 -9.34 20.97 -3.77
C THR A 74 -7.84 20.96 -3.46
N MET A 75 -7.39 22.04 -2.82
CA MET A 75 -6.05 22.10 -2.25
C MET A 75 -6.17 21.52 -0.84
N ALA A 76 -5.55 20.37 -0.60
CA ALA A 76 -5.57 19.78 0.73
C ALA A 76 -4.72 20.64 1.66
N ASN A 77 -5.32 21.14 2.75
CA ASN A 77 -4.51 21.65 3.85
C ASN A 77 -3.70 20.48 4.42
N LYS A 78 -2.44 20.74 4.80
CA LYS A 78 -1.59 19.71 5.42
C LYS A 78 -2.23 19.07 6.66
N GLU A 79 -3.10 19.81 7.34
CA GLU A 79 -3.83 19.36 8.53
C GLU A 79 -5.07 18.53 8.20
N ASP A 80 -5.65 18.69 7.01
CA ASP A 80 -6.85 17.99 6.53
C ASP A 80 -6.50 16.77 5.65
N LYS A 81 -5.21 16.38 5.60
CA LYS A 81 -4.79 15.25 4.79
C LYS A 81 -5.50 13.97 5.22
N HIS A 82 -6.11 13.34 4.23
CA HIS A 82 -6.68 12.01 4.37
C HIS A 82 -5.56 11.05 4.78
N MET A 83 -5.67 10.47 5.98
CA MET A 83 -4.78 9.40 6.41
C MET A 83 -5.19 8.10 5.75
N ARG A 84 -4.22 7.30 5.32
CA ARG A 84 -4.49 6.00 4.69
C ARG A 84 -4.86 4.95 5.74
N GLU A 85 -6.13 4.95 6.17
CA GLU A 85 -6.61 3.99 7.19
C GLU A 85 -6.33 2.54 6.79
N ASP A 86 -6.47 2.23 5.49
CA ASP A 86 -6.31 0.89 4.93
C ASP A 86 -4.92 0.28 5.13
N ARG A 87 -3.88 1.09 5.38
CA ARG A 87 -2.51 0.58 5.61
C ARG A 87 -2.35 -0.13 6.96
N PHE A 88 -3.28 0.08 7.88
CA PHE A 88 -3.26 -0.44 9.24
C PHE A 88 -4.23 -1.61 9.48
N ILE A 89 -5.04 -1.97 8.48
CA ILE A 89 -6.18 -2.89 8.68
C ILE A 89 -5.76 -4.37 8.78
N SER A 90 -4.61 -4.75 8.24
CA SER A 90 -4.20 -6.16 8.23
C SER A 90 -3.66 -6.63 9.58
N ASP A 91 -4.11 -7.80 10.04
CA ASP A 91 -3.50 -8.50 11.18
C ASP A 91 -2.07 -8.93 10.80
N PRO A 92 -1.05 -8.33 11.41
CA PRO A 92 0.30 -8.40 10.87
C PRO A 92 1.05 -9.65 11.38
N ILE A 93 0.60 -10.28 12.47
CA ILE A 93 1.29 -11.40 13.12
C ILE A 93 0.52 -12.70 12.89
N ALA A 94 1.25 -13.77 12.56
CA ALA A 94 0.71 -15.12 12.66
C ALA A 94 0.96 -15.60 14.09
N PRO A 95 -0.03 -15.54 15.01
CA PRO A 95 0.21 -15.75 16.44
C PRO A 95 0.79 -17.12 16.79
N HIS A 96 0.59 -18.09 15.90
CA HIS A 96 1.05 -19.47 15.97
C HIS A 96 2.48 -19.67 15.45
N ARG A 97 3.17 -18.61 15.01
CA ARG A 97 4.56 -18.69 14.53
C ARG A 97 5.51 -17.91 15.43
N ARG A 98 6.50 -18.61 15.98
CA ARG A 98 7.62 -18.00 16.69
C ARG A 98 8.58 -17.33 15.71
N ALA A 99 9.25 -16.25 16.13
CA ALA A 99 10.34 -15.67 15.36
C ALA A 99 11.45 -16.70 15.14
N GLY A 100 12.02 -16.76 13.93
CA GLY A 100 13.13 -17.68 13.60
C GLY A 100 12.77 -19.18 13.60
N ALA A 101 11.50 -19.56 13.44
CA ALA A 101 11.06 -20.96 13.31
C ALA A 101 11.52 -21.59 11.96
N GLU A 102 10.84 -22.65 11.49
CA GLU A 102 11.20 -23.55 10.36
C GLU A 102 11.79 -22.93 9.07
N TYR A 103 11.65 -21.62 8.84
CA TYR A 103 12.07 -20.92 7.63
C TYR A 103 13.15 -19.83 7.86
N GLY A 104 13.66 -19.69 9.09
CA GLY A 104 14.66 -18.66 9.43
C GLY A 104 14.12 -17.23 9.32
N TRP A 105 15.00 -16.28 8.99
CA TRP A 105 14.70 -14.84 8.84
C TRP A 105 14.05 -14.47 7.50
N VAL A 106 13.90 -15.43 6.58
CA VAL A 106 13.33 -15.18 5.26
C VAL A 106 11.90 -15.69 5.24
N SER A 107 10.95 -14.82 4.91
CA SER A 107 9.55 -15.24 4.79
C SER A 107 9.39 -16.38 3.77
N PRO A 108 8.59 -17.42 4.06
CA PRO A 108 8.32 -18.52 3.12
C PRO A 108 7.79 -18.02 1.78
N PHE A 109 7.06 -16.90 1.78
CA PHE A 109 6.57 -16.29 0.57
C PHE A 109 7.71 -15.86 -0.36
N ILE A 110 8.76 -15.23 0.19
CA ILE A 110 9.92 -14.80 -0.58
C ILE A 110 10.69 -16.02 -1.13
N ILE A 111 10.77 -17.09 -0.34
CA ILE A 111 11.38 -18.37 -0.78
C ILE A 111 10.61 -18.93 -1.98
N GLU A 112 9.28 -18.98 -1.92
CA GLU A 112 8.46 -19.52 -3.02
C GLU A 112 8.46 -18.61 -4.26
N VAL A 113 8.48 -17.29 -4.08
CA VAL A 113 8.66 -16.35 -5.20
C VAL A 113 9.99 -16.58 -5.90
N ARG A 114 11.08 -16.72 -5.12
CA ARG A 114 12.41 -16.98 -5.67
C ARG A 114 12.43 -18.27 -6.48
N LYS A 115 11.83 -19.35 -5.95
CA LYS A 115 11.69 -20.63 -6.67
C LYS A 115 10.87 -20.49 -7.94
N TYR A 116 9.75 -19.77 -7.90
CA TYR A 116 8.91 -19.52 -9.07
C TYR A 116 9.64 -18.73 -10.17
N LEU A 117 10.51 -17.82 -9.77
CA LEU A 117 11.35 -17.05 -10.68
C LEU A 117 12.61 -17.80 -11.14
N GLU A 118 12.83 -19.03 -10.64
CA GLU A 118 14.01 -19.85 -10.93
C GLU A 118 15.33 -19.11 -10.63
N LEU A 119 15.34 -18.33 -9.54
CA LEU A 119 16.51 -17.54 -9.13
C LEU A 119 17.32 -18.26 -8.06
N GLU A 120 18.62 -18.34 -8.28
CA GLU A 120 19.59 -18.71 -7.24
C GLU A 120 19.84 -17.53 -6.27
N PRO A 121 20.29 -17.79 -5.02
CA PRO A 121 20.56 -16.74 -4.04
C PRO A 121 21.53 -15.65 -4.52
N GLU A 122 22.45 -15.95 -5.45
CA GLU A 122 23.44 -15.04 -6.04
C GLU A 122 22.84 -14.17 -7.15
N GLN A 123 21.69 -14.57 -7.68
CA GLN A 123 20.97 -13.87 -8.75
C GLN A 123 19.91 -12.91 -8.21
N LEU A 124 19.79 -12.77 -6.89
CA LEU A 124 18.83 -11.85 -6.28
C LEU A 124 19.18 -10.37 -6.60
N PRO A 125 18.17 -9.48 -6.66
CA PRO A 125 18.34 -8.05 -6.99
C PRO A 125 19.50 -7.33 -6.31
N SER A 126 19.73 -7.57 -5.02
CA SER A 126 20.78 -6.94 -4.22
C SER A 126 22.18 -7.34 -4.66
N LYS A 127 22.33 -8.51 -5.28
CA LYS A 127 23.61 -9.08 -5.72
C LYS A 127 23.80 -8.99 -7.23
N ASN A 128 22.72 -9.00 -8.00
CA ASN A 128 22.76 -8.94 -9.45
C ASN A 128 21.76 -7.90 -9.99
N LYS A 129 22.21 -6.65 -10.15
CA LYS A 129 21.37 -5.57 -10.68
C LYS A 129 20.80 -5.85 -12.09
N THR A 130 21.43 -6.70 -12.88
CA THR A 130 20.96 -7.03 -14.24
C THR A 130 19.64 -7.82 -14.25
N ILE A 131 19.26 -8.45 -13.12
CA ILE A 131 17.99 -9.16 -12.99
C ILE A 131 16.81 -8.21 -12.74
N VAL A 132 17.08 -7.00 -12.23
CA VAL A 132 16.06 -6.07 -11.77
C VAL A 132 15.07 -5.72 -12.88
N PRO A 133 15.50 -5.36 -14.11
CA PRO A 133 14.58 -5.12 -15.23
C PRO A 133 13.65 -6.30 -15.53
N ILE A 134 14.15 -7.54 -15.43
CA ILE A 134 13.37 -8.77 -15.70
C ILE A 134 12.30 -8.96 -14.62
N ILE A 135 12.64 -8.71 -13.35
CA ILE A 135 11.69 -8.83 -12.24
C ILE A 135 10.65 -7.72 -12.30
N VAL A 136 11.03 -6.49 -12.69
CA VAL A 136 10.12 -5.36 -12.92
C VAL A 136 9.10 -5.69 -14.01
N GLU A 137 9.53 -6.25 -15.15
CA GLU A 137 8.61 -6.68 -16.22
C GLU A 137 7.62 -7.76 -15.75
N LYS A 138 8.10 -8.77 -15.00
CA LYS A 138 7.23 -9.82 -14.46
C LYS A 138 6.26 -9.26 -13.42
N ALA A 139 6.69 -8.33 -12.57
CA ALA A 139 5.84 -7.63 -11.61
C ALA A 139 4.74 -6.83 -12.32
N ALA A 140 5.10 -6.06 -13.34
CA ALA A 140 4.18 -5.28 -14.16
C ALA A 140 3.10 -6.15 -14.81
N ALA A 141 3.51 -7.24 -15.47
CA ALA A 141 2.57 -8.21 -16.06
C ALA A 141 1.65 -8.85 -15.01
N GLY A 142 2.18 -9.13 -13.84
CA GLY A 142 1.43 -9.67 -12.72
C GLY A 142 0.38 -8.72 -12.16
N ILE A 143 0.72 -7.44 -11.99
CA ILE A 143 -0.22 -6.39 -11.54
C ILE A 143 -1.42 -6.34 -12.49
N ILE A 144 -1.19 -6.33 -13.81
CA ILE A 144 -2.24 -6.32 -14.83
C ILE A 144 -3.18 -7.53 -14.65
N GLU A 145 -2.63 -8.72 -14.49
CA GLU A 145 -3.42 -9.94 -14.39
C GLU A 145 -4.26 -9.99 -13.10
N GLU A 146 -3.70 -9.51 -11.98
CA GLU A 146 -4.45 -9.35 -10.74
C GLU A 146 -5.57 -8.31 -10.87
N GLY A 147 -5.29 -7.18 -11.54
CA GLY A 147 -6.27 -6.14 -11.83
C GLY A 147 -7.50 -6.67 -12.55
N LYS A 148 -7.29 -7.50 -13.60
CA LYS A 148 -8.40 -8.18 -14.29
C LYS A 148 -9.21 -9.04 -13.33
N THR A 149 -8.53 -9.80 -12.47
CA THR A 149 -9.16 -10.71 -11.51
C THR A 149 -10.05 -9.97 -10.50
N ILE A 150 -9.63 -8.80 -10.03
CA ILE A 150 -10.40 -8.00 -9.06
C ILE A 150 -11.33 -6.96 -9.71
N GLY A 151 -11.46 -6.97 -11.05
CA GLY A 151 -12.31 -6.04 -11.79
C GLY A 151 -11.79 -4.60 -11.81
N LYS A 152 -10.47 -4.41 -11.68
CA LYS A 152 -9.75 -3.14 -11.76
C LYS A 152 -8.65 -3.11 -12.85
N PRO A 153 -8.97 -3.43 -14.12
CA PRO A 153 -7.96 -3.51 -15.17
C PRO A 153 -7.29 -2.17 -15.51
N TYR A 154 -8.01 -1.04 -15.48
CA TYR A 154 -7.45 0.27 -15.84
C TYR A 154 -6.48 0.78 -14.77
N GLU A 155 -6.84 0.63 -13.49
CA GLU A 155 -5.96 0.92 -12.36
C GLU A 155 -4.65 0.11 -12.47
N ALA A 156 -4.78 -1.19 -12.73
CA ALA A 156 -3.62 -2.09 -12.84
C ALA A 156 -2.74 -1.80 -14.06
N GLU A 157 -3.32 -1.46 -15.22
CA GLU A 157 -2.56 -1.01 -16.40
C GLU A 157 -1.76 0.26 -16.06
N LYS A 158 -2.35 1.22 -15.35
CA LYS A 158 -1.65 2.45 -14.96
C LYS A 158 -0.54 2.20 -13.95
N LEU A 159 -0.78 1.39 -12.92
CA LEU A 159 0.24 0.98 -11.96
C LEU A 159 1.40 0.24 -12.64
N SER A 160 1.09 -0.68 -13.55
CA SER A 160 2.07 -1.40 -14.36
C SER A 160 2.89 -0.45 -15.24
N GLN A 161 2.25 0.54 -15.87
CA GLN A 161 2.92 1.54 -16.67
C GLN A 161 3.88 2.37 -15.82
N ILE A 162 3.44 2.86 -14.65
CA ILE A 162 4.29 3.60 -13.71
C ILE A 162 5.49 2.74 -13.32
N LEU A 163 5.28 1.48 -12.94
CA LEU A 163 6.35 0.57 -12.55
C LEU A 163 7.36 0.35 -13.69
N LEU A 164 6.90 0.20 -14.93
CA LEU A 164 7.77 0.05 -16.11
C LEU A 164 8.50 1.35 -16.48
N GLU A 165 7.89 2.53 -16.29
CA GLU A 165 8.54 3.83 -16.49
C GLU A 165 9.65 4.09 -15.46
N GLN A 166 9.61 3.40 -14.31
CA GLN A 166 10.69 3.39 -13.34
C GLN A 166 11.76 2.34 -13.65
N LYS A 167 11.54 1.40 -14.58
CA LYS A 167 12.47 0.29 -14.90
C LYS A 167 13.90 0.76 -15.21
N ASP A 168 14.03 1.90 -15.90
CA ASP A 168 15.30 2.47 -16.35
C ASP A 168 15.76 3.67 -15.51
N LYS A 169 14.94 4.10 -14.55
CA LYS A 169 15.34 5.09 -13.55
C LYS A 169 15.94 4.32 -12.38
N ASP A 170 17.09 4.74 -11.88
CA ASP A 170 17.74 4.13 -10.71
C ASP A 170 16.68 3.97 -9.60
N ILE A 171 16.24 2.73 -9.36
CA ILE A 171 14.93 2.40 -8.79
C ILE A 171 14.89 2.80 -7.31
N ASN A 172 14.57 4.06 -7.09
CA ASN A 172 14.03 4.59 -5.86
C ASN A 172 12.50 4.61 -6.01
N GLN A 173 11.88 3.53 -5.52
CA GLN A 173 10.73 3.53 -4.62
C GLN A 173 9.34 2.97 -5.05
N GLU A 174 8.76 2.20 -4.08
CA GLU A 174 7.35 1.86 -3.76
C GLU A 174 6.71 0.73 -4.58
N ILE A 175 5.96 -0.24 -4.01
CA ILE A 175 4.67 -0.21 -3.26
C ILE A 175 4.46 -1.60 -2.57
N MET A 176 3.70 -1.77 -1.48
CA MET A 176 3.03 -3.08 -1.22
C MET A 176 1.87 -3.09 -0.21
N ASN A 177 0.87 -3.95 -0.45
CA ASN A 177 -0.06 -4.53 0.55
C ASN A 177 -0.88 -5.74 -0.01
N MET A 178 -1.74 -6.44 0.75
CA MET A 178 -1.57 -7.71 1.50
C MET A 178 -2.81 -8.64 1.29
N LYS A 179 -2.66 -9.98 1.25
CA LYS A 179 -2.92 -11.09 2.22
C LYS A 179 -4.29 -11.75 2.39
N LYS A 180 -4.94 -12.19 1.30
CA LYS A 180 -5.73 -13.45 1.32
C LYS A 180 -5.92 -14.19 -0.01
N ILE A 181 -5.12 -13.86 -1.03
CA ILE A 181 -5.23 -14.32 -2.42
C ILE A 181 -3.94 -15.08 -2.85
N TRP A 182 -3.15 -15.54 -1.88
CA TRP A 182 -1.69 -15.58 -2.03
C TRP A 182 -1.09 -16.70 -2.87
N GLN A 183 -1.78 -17.82 -3.04
CA GLN A 183 -1.26 -18.88 -3.90
C GLN A 183 -1.42 -18.54 -5.39
N SER A 184 -2.52 -17.88 -5.79
CA SER A 184 -2.66 -17.36 -7.16
C SER A 184 -1.77 -16.14 -7.40
N LYS A 185 -1.37 -15.42 -6.34
CA LYS A 185 -0.57 -14.19 -6.43
C LYS A 185 0.93 -14.35 -6.52
N ILE A 186 1.49 -15.54 -6.31
CA ILE A 186 2.94 -15.76 -6.50
C ILE A 186 3.35 -15.37 -7.92
N ARG A 187 2.52 -15.74 -8.90
CA ARG A 187 2.74 -15.38 -10.31
C ARG A 187 2.55 -13.89 -10.60
N THR A 188 1.67 -13.22 -9.84
CA THR A 188 1.31 -11.83 -10.10
C THR A 188 2.15 -10.85 -9.29
N LEU A 189 2.00 -10.85 -7.96
CA LEU A 189 2.66 -9.89 -7.07
C LEU A 189 4.01 -10.39 -6.54
N GLY A 190 4.33 -11.67 -6.70
CA GLY A 190 5.59 -12.25 -6.22
C GLY A 190 6.84 -11.47 -6.61
N PRO A 191 7.09 -11.22 -7.91
CA PRO A 191 8.28 -10.50 -8.37
C PRO A 191 8.44 -9.13 -7.70
N PHE A 192 7.34 -8.41 -7.53
CA PHE A 192 7.32 -7.12 -6.86
C PHE A 192 7.72 -7.21 -5.38
N CYS A 193 7.24 -8.26 -4.70
CA CYS A 193 7.61 -8.49 -3.32
C CYS A 193 9.08 -8.85 -3.12
N LEU A 194 9.68 -9.54 -4.07
CA LEU A 194 11.11 -9.83 -4.02
C LEU A 194 11.94 -8.55 -4.16
N LEU A 195 11.54 -7.62 -5.05
CA LEU A 195 12.20 -6.32 -5.21
C LEU A 195 12.18 -5.51 -3.91
N LEU A 196 11.06 -5.49 -3.19
CA LEU A 196 10.96 -4.75 -1.93
C LEU A 196 11.73 -5.41 -0.79
N TRP A 197 11.73 -6.75 -0.73
CA TRP A 197 12.40 -7.48 0.33
C TRP A 197 13.92 -7.40 0.18
N ASP A 198 14.43 -7.64 -1.03
CA ASP A 198 15.85 -7.63 -1.36
C ASP A 198 16.32 -6.28 -1.93
N ASN A 199 15.74 -5.19 -1.43
CA ASN A 199 16.13 -3.86 -1.86
C ASN A 199 17.53 -3.52 -1.30
N PRO A 200 18.54 -3.21 -2.14
CA PRO A 200 19.91 -2.92 -1.70
C PRO A 200 20.02 -1.67 -0.79
N PHE A 201 18.97 -0.84 -0.72
CA PHE A 201 18.90 0.32 0.16
C PHE A 201 18.23 0.01 1.52
N ASN A 202 17.65 -1.19 1.67
CA ASN A 202 16.97 -1.69 2.88
C ASN A 202 17.94 -2.43 3.83
N THR A 203 19.19 -1.99 3.88
CA THR A 203 20.33 -2.83 4.32
C THR A 203 20.71 -2.69 5.79
N LYS A 204 19.95 -1.94 6.59
CA LYS A 204 20.29 -1.72 8.00
C LYS A 204 19.32 -2.44 8.92
N LEU A 205 19.82 -3.50 9.55
CA LEU A 205 19.21 -4.05 10.76
C LEU A 205 19.05 -2.91 11.76
N THR A 206 17.81 -2.66 12.15
CA THR A 206 17.42 -1.63 13.10
C THR A 206 17.10 -2.29 14.43
N THR A 207 17.59 -1.69 15.53
CA THR A 207 17.42 -2.17 16.91
C THR A 207 17.08 -1.00 17.83
N GLY A 208 16.40 -1.25 18.95
CA GLY A 208 16.09 -0.26 19.98
C GLY A 208 15.11 0.83 19.54
N LYS A 209 14.44 0.66 18.41
CA LYS A 209 13.49 1.64 17.88
C LYS A 209 12.09 1.36 18.41
N VAL A 210 11.36 2.42 18.75
CA VAL A 210 9.94 2.32 19.06
C VAL A 210 9.12 2.69 17.83
N LEU A 211 8.21 1.80 17.44
CA LEU A 211 7.29 2.01 16.34
C LEU A 211 5.85 1.82 16.81
N PHE A 212 4.95 2.58 16.21
CA PHE A 212 3.53 2.60 16.52
C PHE A 212 2.74 2.05 15.35
N ARG A 213 1.78 1.18 15.63
CA ARG A 213 0.85 0.67 14.63
C ARG A 213 -0.52 0.58 15.25
N VAL A 214 -1.54 0.99 14.53
CA VAL A 214 -2.92 0.68 14.90
C VAL A 214 -3.45 -0.51 14.12
N GLY A 215 -4.51 -1.11 14.65
CA GLY A 215 -5.20 -2.19 13.99
C GLY A 215 -6.63 -2.31 14.46
N LYS A 216 -7.45 -2.96 13.62
CA LYS A 216 -8.79 -3.38 13.97
C LYS A 216 -8.81 -4.89 14.17
N LEU A 217 -8.75 -5.31 15.42
CA LEU A 217 -8.62 -6.71 15.82
C LEU A 217 -9.91 -7.25 16.44
N THR A 218 -10.11 -8.55 16.28
CA THR A 218 -11.12 -9.29 17.03
C THR A 218 -10.68 -9.48 18.49
N GLU A 219 -11.63 -9.66 19.40
CA GLU A 219 -11.34 -9.95 20.82
C GLU A 219 -10.39 -11.14 21.00
N LYS A 220 -10.53 -12.18 20.15
CA LYS A 220 -9.63 -13.33 20.16
C LYS A 220 -8.19 -12.94 19.84
N GLN A 221 -7.97 -12.10 18.83
CA GLN A 221 -6.63 -11.59 18.50
C GLN A 221 -6.09 -10.71 19.63
N ILE A 222 -6.90 -9.82 20.19
CA ILE A 222 -6.52 -8.96 21.32
C ILE A 222 -6.05 -9.79 22.51
N SER A 223 -6.77 -10.86 22.86
CA SER A 223 -6.37 -11.77 23.93
C SER A 223 -4.99 -12.37 23.69
N ILE A 224 -4.71 -12.82 22.46
CA ILE A 224 -3.41 -13.38 22.10
C ILE A 224 -2.30 -12.33 22.31
N TYR A 225 -2.50 -11.10 21.85
CA TYR A 225 -1.50 -10.05 22.04
C TYR A 225 -1.29 -9.67 23.51
N LYS A 226 -2.36 -9.63 24.31
CA LYS A 226 -2.25 -9.41 25.76
C LYS A 226 -1.45 -10.51 26.46
N ASP A 227 -1.60 -11.75 26.03
CA ASP A 227 -0.85 -12.87 26.60
C ASP A 227 0.62 -12.86 26.17
N LEU A 228 0.91 -12.48 24.91
CA LEU A 228 2.28 -12.29 24.44
C LEU A 228 2.98 -11.15 25.18
N ALA A 229 2.29 -10.03 25.41
CA ALA A 229 2.86 -8.88 26.13
C ALA A 229 3.27 -9.18 27.58
N LYS A 230 2.76 -10.27 28.19
CA LYS A 230 3.18 -10.73 29.52
C LYS A 230 4.53 -11.46 29.52
N ASN A 231 5.04 -11.84 28.35
CA ASN A 231 6.25 -12.65 28.18
C ASN A 231 7.28 -11.87 27.33
N PRO A 232 8.04 -10.93 27.92
CA PRO A 232 8.92 -10.02 27.17
C PRO A 232 10.07 -10.73 26.43
N GLU A 233 10.45 -11.93 26.87
CA GLU A 233 11.47 -12.78 26.22
C GLU A 233 10.94 -13.51 24.96
N GLU A 234 9.63 -13.45 24.71
CA GLU A 234 9.01 -14.19 23.62
C GLU A 234 8.84 -13.32 22.37
N TYR A 235 9.74 -13.51 21.40
CA TYR A 235 9.70 -12.79 20.13
C TYR A 235 8.69 -13.39 19.14
N ARG A 236 8.07 -12.50 18.37
CA ARG A 236 7.18 -12.82 17.25
C ARG A 236 7.61 -12.06 16.01
N SER A 237 7.47 -12.71 14.87
CA SER A 237 7.81 -12.18 13.54
C SER A 237 6.58 -11.64 12.82
N PHE A 238 6.73 -10.52 12.13
CA PHE A 238 5.77 -10.09 11.13
C PHE A 238 5.97 -10.91 9.86
N GLN A 239 4.93 -11.62 9.43
CA GLN A 239 5.02 -12.50 8.25
C GLN A 239 4.65 -11.77 6.96
N ALA A 240 4.57 -10.44 7.01
CA ALA A 240 4.24 -9.55 5.91
C ALA A 240 4.92 -8.20 6.14
N PHE A 241 5.03 -7.42 5.07
CA PHE A 241 5.43 -6.03 5.19
C PHE A 241 4.44 -5.32 6.10
N THR A 242 4.96 -4.66 7.13
CA THR A 242 4.14 -4.08 8.19
C THR A 242 4.43 -2.60 8.28
N SER A 243 3.47 -1.79 7.83
CA SER A 243 3.53 -0.33 7.92
C SER A 243 3.33 0.12 9.36
N CYS A 244 4.24 0.97 9.84
CA CYS A 244 4.22 1.58 11.16
C CYS A 244 4.42 3.08 11.03
N SER A 245 4.11 3.83 12.09
CA SER A 245 4.52 5.22 12.24
C SER A 245 5.59 5.34 13.32
N ARG A 246 6.48 6.32 13.17
CA ARG A 246 7.39 6.76 14.23
C ARG A 246 6.71 7.68 15.25
N ASP A 247 5.51 8.18 14.94
CA ASP A 247 4.75 9.11 15.78
C ASP A 247 3.46 8.45 16.28
N SER A 248 3.33 8.32 17.61
CA SER A 248 2.14 7.75 18.24
C SER A 248 0.89 8.60 17.97
N HIS A 249 1.03 9.93 17.91
CA HIS A 249 -0.10 10.82 17.66
C HIS A 249 -0.68 10.64 16.26
N ILE A 250 0.14 10.27 15.28
CA ILE A 250 -0.36 9.88 13.95
C ILE A 250 -1.13 8.57 14.05
N ALA A 251 -0.55 7.55 14.70
CA ALA A 251 -1.20 6.25 14.87
C ALA A 251 -2.52 6.34 15.67
N GLU A 252 -2.68 7.28 16.60
CA GLU A 252 -3.89 7.41 17.42
C GLU A 252 -5.06 8.10 16.70
N LYS A 253 -4.81 8.81 15.60
CA LYS A 253 -5.86 9.55 14.87
C LYS A 253 -6.87 8.66 14.14
N PHE A 254 -6.68 7.34 14.09
CA PHE A 254 -7.51 6.42 13.30
C PHE A 254 -8.77 5.98 14.07
N PRO A 255 -9.96 6.50 13.74
CA PRO A 255 -11.18 6.26 14.52
C PRO A 255 -11.71 4.83 14.38
N SER A 256 -11.29 4.11 13.34
CA SER A 256 -11.73 2.75 13.04
C SER A 256 -10.92 1.67 13.79
N ALA A 257 -9.81 2.04 14.42
CA ALA A 257 -8.94 1.15 15.17
C ALA A 257 -9.45 0.89 16.60
N ASN A 258 -9.19 -0.31 17.11
CA ASN A 258 -9.49 -0.67 18.51
C ASN A 258 -8.25 -1.14 19.29
N VAL A 259 -7.08 -1.13 18.66
CA VAL A 259 -5.80 -1.50 19.27
C VAL A 259 -4.71 -0.55 18.79
N LEU A 260 -3.86 -0.11 19.72
CA LEU A 260 -2.57 0.52 19.46
C LEU A 260 -1.46 -0.45 19.89
N PHE A 261 -0.61 -0.82 18.95
CA PHE A 261 0.64 -1.51 19.20
C PHE A 261 1.74 -0.49 19.45
N ILE A 262 2.43 -0.66 20.57
CA ILE A 262 3.67 0.04 20.90
C ILE A 262 4.76 -1.01 20.87
N MET A 263 5.65 -0.93 19.87
CA MET A 263 6.57 -2.01 19.53
C MET A 263 8.00 -1.53 19.71
N GLU A 264 8.73 -2.16 20.62
CA GLU A 264 10.17 -2.02 20.70
C GLU A 264 10.83 -3.05 19.77
N ILE A 265 11.57 -2.57 18.79
CA ILE A 265 12.22 -3.40 17.78
C ILE A 265 13.53 -3.95 18.34
N ALA A 266 13.52 -5.22 18.75
CA ALA A 266 14.74 -5.93 19.13
C ALA A 266 15.68 -6.13 17.93
N GLY A 267 15.13 -6.35 16.74
CA GLY A 267 15.87 -6.46 15.49
C GLY A 267 14.93 -6.64 14.30
N ALA A 268 14.95 -5.71 13.36
CA ALA A 268 14.19 -5.83 12.11
C ALA A 268 14.87 -5.06 10.97
N PHE A 269 14.62 -5.46 9.73
CA PHE A 269 14.94 -4.59 8.59
C PHE A 269 13.76 -3.64 8.38
N CYS A 270 14.06 -2.35 8.32
CA CYS A 270 13.07 -1.28 8.25
C CYS A 270 13.45 -0.31 7.12
N VAL A 271 12.43 0.19 6.41
CA VAL A 271 12.59 1.25 5.40
C VAL A 271 11.87 2.50 5.88
N ASP A 272 12.58 3.62 5.98
CA ASP A 272 11.97 4.94 6.12
C ASP A 272 11.30 5.31 4.79
N LEU A 273 9.97 5.39 4.80
CA LEU A 273 9.18 5.76 3.62
C LEU A 273 8.91 7.27 3.56
N LYS A 274 9.32 8.05 4.55
CA LYS A 274 9.13 9.51 4.50
C LYS A 274 9.72 10.20 3.26
N PRO A 275 10.91 9.84 2.74
CA PRO A 275 11.53 10.58 1.63
C PRO A 275 10.80 10.52 0.29
N ILE A 276 9.77 9.68 0.20
CA ILE A 276 9.24 9.14 -1.04
C ILE A 276 7.74 8.89 -0.99
N SER A 277 7.18 8.74 0.21
CA SER A 277 5.76 8.63 0.42
C SER A 277 5.07 9.92 -0.01
N LEU A 278 3.89 9.78 -0.60
CA LEU A 278 2.96 10.90 -0.83
C LEU A 278 2.43 11.48 0.49
N TYR A 279 2.65 10.77 1.60
CA TYR A 279 2.21 11.09 2.95
C TYR A 279 3.41 11.17 3.92
N PRO A 280 4.37 12.08 3.71
CA PRO A 280 5.58 12.15 4.53
C PRO A 280 5.29 12.49 6.00
N GLU A 281 4.18 13.18 6.27
CA GLU A 281 3.70 13.48 7.62
C GLU A 281 3.20 12.25 8.39
N GLU A 282 2.92 11.13 7.72
CA GLU A 282 2.55 9.88 8.41
C GLU A 282 3.75 9.22 9.11
N GLU A 283 4.96 9.76 8.91
CA GLU A 283 6.23 9.29 9.48
C GLU A 283 6.40 7.78 9.30
N GLU A 284 6.07 7.30 8.10
CA GLU A 284 5.92 5.88 7.82
C GLU A 284 7.25 5.15 7.83
N GLU A 285 7.22 3.99 8.47
CA GLU A 285 8.30 3.03 8.45
C GLU A 285 7.77 1.64 8.13
N LEU A 286 8.36 1.02 7.11
CA LEU A 286 7.95 -0.29 6.64
C LEU A 286 8.87 -1.36 7.22
N ILE A 287 8.33 -2.22 8.08
CA ILE A 287 9.03 -3.40 8.59
C ILE A 287 8.95 -4.51 7.54
N THR A 288 10.06 -5.15 7.22
CA THR A 288 10.08 -6.27 6.28
C THR A 288 9.52 -7.56 6.90
N PRO A 289 8.97 -8.47 6.08
CA PRO A 289 8.59 -9.81 6.55
C PRO A 289 9.81 -10.63 7.02
N GLY A 290 9.69 -11.28 8.17
CA GLY A 290 10.72 -12.16 8.75
C GLY A 290 11.03 -11.80 10.19
#